data_AF-A0AAU0M3G4-F1
#
_entry.id   AF-A0AAU0M3G4-F1
#
_cell.length_a   1.000
_cell.length_b   1.000
_cell.length_c   1.000
_cell.angle_alpha   90.00
_cell.angle_beta   90.00
_cell.angle_gamma   90.00
#
_symmetry.space_group_name_H-M   'P 1'
#
loop_
_entity.id
_entity.type
_entity.pdbx_description
1 polymer ?
#
loop_
_entity_poly.entity_id
_entity_poly.type
_entity_poly.pdbx_seq_one_letter_code
_entity_poly.pdbx_strand_id
1 'polypeptide(L)'
;MACFLFSCKKDTPDVPEKKNEKWRTEAKTDSVGNQYYVVSTLDNTLEIRVDNKDGKTIFSEVCPTIDSTEIPKDMRNLIVDLVAPNRFINRDQATLSLEIVLDDLETRNKYIQLLANIDLDSKKFYTKKYKVEEPLDWAYVTFPYSLVQWYGNSLLVREGTDKDLNRGGGYMGLGQRGTQLVCYERDFSIRYTKDIDASDAYYPSGNLWNIPINNYEYMLFLNDGYVGRMQIVTSVEDKWAGKQVVIWRDNLKETNNIPADYSVKITDYNIQNNVVSASYNIYDEKGQLKEKRSRKWAISNGMPLGS
;
A
#
# COMPACT_ATOMS: atom_id res chain seq x y z
N MET A 1 23.52 13.00 -34.80
CA MET A 1 22.11 12.69 -34.44
C MET A 1 21.65 11.58 -35.38
N ALA A 2 21.14 10.43 -34.98
CA ALA A 2 20.89 9.84 -33.67
C ALA A 2 21.10 8.32 -33.81
N CYS A 3 21.82 7.69 -32.89
CA CYS A 3 21.90 6.23 -32.79
C CYS A 3 20.73 5.75 -31.94
N PHE A 4 19.76 5.08 -32.56
CA PHE A 4 18.77 4.27 -31.84
C PHE A 4 19.41 2.93 -31.50
N LEU A 5 19.71 2.71 -30.22
CA LEU A 5 20.02 1.38 -29.70
C LEU A 5 18.72 0.74 -29.21
N PHE A 6 18.07 -0.02 -30.09
CA PHE A 6 17.08 -1.01 -29.68
C PHE A 6 17.84 -2.20 -29.07
N SER A 7 17.66 -2.42 -27.76
CA SER A 7 18.08 -3.66 -27.11
C SER A 7 16.92 -4.65 -27.16
N CYS A 8 16.96 -5.57 -28.13
CA CYS A 8 16.22 -6.82 -28.05
C CYS A 8 16.93 -7.73 -27.05
N LYS A 9 16.45 -7.79 -25.79
CA LYS A 9 16.87 -8.86 -24.89
C LYS A 9 16.27 -10.19 -25.37
N LYS A 10 17.17 -11.09 -25.75
CA LYS A 10 16.94 -12.49 -26.12
C LYS A 10 16.34 -13.27 -24.94
N ASP A 11 15.43 -14.19 -25.26
CA ASP A 11 14.99 -15.28 -24.39
C ASP A 11 16.22 -15.95 -23.73
N THR A 12 16.29 -15.88 -22.41
CA THR A 12 17.37 -16.51 -21.62
C THR A 12 16.79 -17.76 -20.94
N PRO A 13 17.48 -18.91 -20.92
CA PRO A 13 16.87 -20.18 -20.50
C PRO A 13 16.75 -20.33 -18.98
N ASP A 14 15.65 -20.98 -18.56
CA ASP A 14 15.32 -21.44 -17.21
C ASP A 14 16.36 -22.45 -16.64
N VAL A 15 17.27 -22.03 -15.75
CA VAL A 15 18.04 -22.87 -14.77
C VAL A 15 18.44 -21.97 -13.58
N PRO A 16 18.38 -22.41 -12.28
CA PRO A 16 17.93 -21.54 -11.19
C PRO A 16 18.95 -20.50 -10.73
N GLU A 17 18.47 -19.27 -10.55
CA GLU A 17 19.17 -18.03 -10.13
C GLU A 17 19.88 -18.08 -8.75
N LYS A 18 19.95 -19.25 -8.09
CA LYS A 18 20.47 -19.40 -6.72
C LYS A 18 22.00 -19.35 -6.59
N LYS A 19 22.76 -19.44 -7.70
CA LYS A 19 24.24 -19.42 -7.66
C LYS A 19 24.84 -18.02 -7.45
N ASN A 20 24.06 -16.96 -7.58
CA ASN A 20 24.55 -15.58 -7.48
C ASN A 20 24.18 -14.90 -6.15
N GLU A 21 23.75 -15.62 -5.12
CA GLU A 21 23.26 -15.03 -3.87
C GLU A 21 24.36 -15.01 -2.79
N LYS A 22 24.63 -13.84 -2.20
CA LYS A 22 25.39 -13.72 -0.94
C LYS A 22 24.50 -14.06 0.25
N TRP A 23 23.31 -13.47 0.25
CA TRP A 23 22.27 -13.69 1.25
C TRP A 23 20.91 -13.31 0.66
N ARG A 24 19.84 -13.78 1.31
CA ARG A 24 18.45 -13.41 0.98
C ARG A 24 17.60 -13.29 2.24
N THR A 25 16.56 -12.47 2.21
CA THR A 25 15.62 -12.36 3.33
C THR A 25 14.68 -13.56 3.42
N GLU A 26 13.96 -13.68 4.54
CA GLU A 26 12.75 -14.48 4.57
C GLU A 26 11.74 -13.96 3.54
N ALA A 27 10.98 -14.88 2.95
CA ALA A 27 9.97 -14.54 1.95
C ALA A 27 8.67 -14.08 2.61
N LYS A 28 8.05 -13.05 2.03
CA LYS A 28 6.68 -12.63 2.34
C LYS A 28 5.73 -13.22 1.30
N THR A 29 4.70 -13.91 1.74
CA THR A 29 3.76 -14.62 0.85
C THR A 29 2.48 -13.83 0.66
N ASP A 30 2.02 -13.68 -0.58
CA ASP A 30 0.73 -13.07 -0.89
C ASP A 30 -0.45 -14.06 -0.79
N SER A 31 -1.67 -13.56 -1.02
CA SER A 31 -2.89 -14.37 -0.93
C SER A 31 -3.04 -15.44 -2.03
N VAL A 32 -2.24 -15.37 -3.10
CA VAL A 32 -2.26 -16.34 -4.21
C VAL A 32 -1.07 -17.31 -4.16
N GLY A 33 -0.18 -17.15 -3.18
CA GLY A 33 0.94 -18.04 -2.89
C GLY A 33 2.27 -17.63 -3.54
N ASN A 34 2.38 -16.42 -4.11
CA ASN A 34 3.68 -15.91 -4.56
C ASN A 34 4.52 -15.48 -3.37
N GLN A 35 5.82 -15.72 -3.46
CA GLN A 35 6.81 -15.47 -2.41
C GLN A 35 7.75 -14.35 -2.84
N TYR A 36 7.68 -13.22 -2.14
CA TYR A 36 8.48 -12.02 -2.38
C TYR A 36 9.65 -11.99 -1.40
N TYR A 37 10.87 -11.83 -1.91
CA TYR A 37 12.07 -11.76 -1.08
C TYR A 37 13.13 -10.86 -1.72
N VAL A 38 14.06 -10.40 -0.88
CA VAL A 38 15.16 -9.54 -1.30
C VAL A 38 16.46 -10.33 -1.24
N VAL A 39 17.30 -10.17 -2.25
CA VAL A 39 18.59 -10.87 -2.41
C VAL A 39 19.71 -9.84 -2.52
N SER A 40 20.83 -10.09 -1.85
CA SER A 40 22.10 -9.45 -2.20
C SER A 40 22.93 -10.40 -3.04
N THR A 41 23.45 -9.94 -4.16
CA THR A 41 24.17 -10.78 -5.12
C THR A 41 25.68 -10.79 -4.91
N LEU A 42 26.39 -11.74 -5.53
CA LEU A 42 27.86 -11.78 -5.54
C LEU A 42 28.45 -10.48 -6.11
N ASP A 43 27.79 -9.90 -7.12
CA ASP A 43 28.12 -8.63 -7.76
C ASP A 43 27.79 -7.39 -6.90
N ASN A 44 27.33 -7.61 -5.66
CA ASN A 44 26.98 -6.57 -4.71
C ASN A 44 25.85 -5.66 -5.22
N THR A 45 24.81 -6.27 -5.78
CA THR A 45 23.53 -5.63 -6.12
C THR A 45 22.44 -6.09 -5.18
N LEU A 46 21.42 -5.25 -4.98
CA LEU A 46 20.21 -5.61 -4.25
C LEU A 46 19.11 -5.92 -5.26
N GLU A 47 18.55 -7.12 -5.21
CA GLU A 47 17.52 -7.59 -6.13
C GLU A 47 16.24 -7.91 -5.37
N ILE A 48 15.10 -7.57 -5.96
CA ILE A 48 13.79 -8.06 -5.54
C ILE A 48 13.41 -9.22 -6.44
N ARG A 49 13.10 -10.37 -5.83
CA ARG A 49 12.67 -11.57 -6.54
C ARG A 49 11.31 -12.03 -6.06
N VAL A 50 10.57 -12.63 -7.00
CA VAL A 50 9.27 -13.24 -6.73
C VAL A 50 9.25 -14.63 -7.32
N ASP A 51 9.06 -15.62 -6.45
CA ASP A 51 8.80 -16.99 -6.85
C ASP A 51 7.29 -17.24 -6.80
N ASN A 52 6.75 -18.00 -7.75
CA ASN A 52 5.37 -18.45 -7.70
C ASN A 52 5.18 -19.56 -6.64
N LYS A 53 3.94 -19.98 -6.42
CA LYS A 53 3.58 -21.07 -5.49
C LYS A 53 4.30 -22.41 -5.76
N ASP A 54 4.78 -22.62 -6.99
CA ASP A 54 5.48 -23.83 -7.41
C ASP A 54 7.01 -23.70 -7.24
N GLY A 55 7.49 -22.57 -6.71
CA GLY A 55 8.90 -22.28 -6.46
C GLY A 55 9.70 -21.85 -7.69
N LYS A 56 9.03 -21.48 -8.79
CA LYS A 56 9.67 -20.92 -9.98
C LYS A 56 9.74 -19.40 -9.85
N THR A 57 10.93 -18.83 -10.08
CA THR A 57 11.10 -17.37 -10.18
C THR A 57 10.35 -16.83 -11.39
N ILE A 58 9.40 -15.93 -11.12
CA ILE A 58 8.57 -15.28 -12.12
C ILE A 58 8.89 -13.80 -12.29
N PHE A 59 9.67 -13.21 -11.37
CA PHE A 59 10.12 -11.83 -11.44
C PHE A 59 11.44 -11.69 -10.69
N SER A 60 12.37 -10.93 -11.25
CA SER A 60 13.70 -10.69 -10.68
C SER A 60 14.21 -9.37 -11.26
N GLU A 61 14.37 -8.35 -10.41
CA GLU A 61 14.83 -7.02 -10.83
C GLU A 61 15.81 -6.43 -9.81
N VAL A 62 16.87 -5.80 -10.31
CA VAL A 62 17.83 -5.05 -9.49
C VAL A 62 17.21 -3.73 -9.07
N CYS A 63 17.28 -3.38 -7.79
CA CYS A 63 16.87 -2.07 -7.26
C CYS A 63 17.78 -0.96 -7.82
N PRO A 64 17.35 -0.17 -8.82
CA PRO A 64 18.25 0.71 -9.57
C PRO A 64 18.72 1.93 -8.76
N THR A 65 18.02 2.23 -7.66
CA THR A 65 18.27 3.41 -6.81
C THR A 65 19.15 3.11 -5.59
N ILE A 66 19.54 1.85 -5.36
CA ILE A 66 20.37 1.43 -4.23
C ILE A 66 21.82 1.28 -4.70
N ASP A 67 22.71 2.06 -4.10
CA ASP A 67 24.14 1.97 -4.39
C ASP A 67 24.74 0.75 -3.70
N SER A 68 25.78 0.16 -4.30
CA SER A 68 26.43 -1.03 -3.76
C SER A 68 27.01 -0.82 -2.34
N THR A 69 27.32 0.43 -1.98
CA THR A 69 27.82 0.82 -0.65
C THR A 69 26.74 0.87 0.42
N GLU A 70 25.47 0.89 0.01
CA GLU A 70 24.31 0.96 0.90
C GLU A 70 23.76 -0.43 1.22
N ILE A 71 24.25 -1.46 0.54
CA ILE A 71 23.81 -2.84 0.74
C ILE A 71 24.43 -3.39 2.02
N PRO A 72 23.62 -3.88 2.97
CA PRO A 72 24.15 -4.39 4.22
C PRO A 72 24.92 -5.69 3.98
N LYS A 73 25.93 -5.92 4.81
CA LYS A 73 26.72 -7.16 4.76
C LYS A 73 25.90 -8.40 5.10
N ASP A 74 24.84 -8.23 5.89
CA ASP A 74 23.98 -9.29 6.41
C ASP A 74 22.50 -8.89 6.28
N MET A 75 21.65 -9.86 5.96
CA MET A 75 20.19 -9.69 5.84
C MET A 75 19.52 -9.16 7.11
N ARG A 76 20.14 -9.33 8.30
CA ARG A 76 19.58 -8.89 9.58
C ARG A 76 19.38 -7.37 9.70
N ASN A 77 20.07 -6.60 8.87
CA ASN A 77 19.91 -5.15 8.78
C ASN A 77 18.87 -4.72 7.74
N LEU A 78 18.09 -5.68 7.23
CA LEU A 78 17.03 -5.42 6.26
C LEU A 78 15.68 -5.83 6.87
N ILE A 79 14.80 -4.85 7.01
CA ILE A 79 13.40 -5.08 7.37
C ILE A 79 12.58 -5.01 6.10
N VAL A 80 11.71 -5.99 5.91
CA VAL A 80 10.89 -6.13 4.70
C VAL A 80 9.43 -6.25 5.10
N ASP A 81 8.61 -5.37 4.57
CA ASP A 81 7.16 -5.42 4.66
C ASP A 81 6.56 -5.54 3.25
N LEU A 82 5.54 -6.37 3.14
CA LEU A 82 4.84 -6.61 1.88
C LEU A 82 3.42 -6.06 1.99
N VAL A 83 3.11 -5.09 1.13
CA VAL A 83 1.74 -4.70 0.80
C VAL A 83 1.34 -5.53 -0.41
N ALA A 84 0.85 -6.74 -0.12
CA ALA A 84 0.58 -7.78 -1.09
C ALA A 84 -0.79 -7.63 -1.75
N PRO A 85 -1.02 -8.31 -2.90
CA PRO A 85 -2.33 -8.50 -3.45
C PRO A 85 -3.36 -8.93 -2.41
N ASN A 86 -4.32 -8.06 -2.18
CA ASN A 86 -5.60 -8.38 -1.56
C ASN A 86 -6.68 -7.79 -2.48
N ARG A 87 -7.96 -7.84 -2.13
CA ARG A 87 -9.08 -7.40 -2.99
C ARG A 87 -8.95 -6.03 -3.72
N PHE A 88 -8.03 -5.11 -3.39
CA PHE A 88 -7.86 -3.81 -4.11
C PHE A 88 -6.55 -3.63 -4.86
N ILE A 89 -5.62 -4.56 -4.68
CA ILE A 89 -4.40 -4.63 -5.48
C ILE A 89 -4.65 -5.71 -6.52
N ASN A 90 -4.37 -5.44 -7.80
CA ASN A 90 -4.45 -6.48 -8.81
C ASN A 90 -3.66 -7.71 -8.32
N ARG A 91 -4.15 -8.94 -8.56
CA ARG A 91 -3.46 -10.19 -8.15
C ARG A 91 -1.98 -10.22 -8.58
N ASP A 92 -1.67 -9.47 -9.64
CA ASP A 92 -0.35 -9.39 -10.25
C ASP A 92 0.47 -8.18 -9.75
N GLN A 93 -0.02 -7.38 -8.81
CA GLN A 93 0.65 -6.17 -8.32
C GLN A 93 1.04 -6.27 -6.84
N ALA A 94 2.14 -5.66 -6.45
CA ALA A 94 2.56 -5.60 -5.04
C ALA A 94 3.40 -4.35 -4.78
N THR A 95 3.42 -3.89 -3.52
CA THR A 95 4.47 -2.98 -3.04
C THR A 95 5.28 -3.66 -1.96
N LEU A 96 6.60 -3.72 -2.15
CA LEU A 96 7.53 -4.02 -1.08
C LEU A 96 8.01 -2.72 -0.45
N SER A 97 8.01 -2.66 0.87
CA SER A 97 8.66 -1.63 1.67
C SER A 97 9.88 -2.22 2.34
N LEU A 98 11.04 -1.64 2.10
CA LEU A 98 12.30 -2.06 2.69
C LEU A 98 12.82 -0.97 3.60
N GLU A 99 13.34 -1.33 4.77
CA GLU A 99 14.18 -0.48 5.59
C GLU A 99 15.56 -1.13 5.72
N ILE A 100 16.57 -0.45 5.20
CA ILE A 100 17.97 -0.86 5.20
C ILE A 100 18.68 -0.06 6.29
N VAL A 101 19.03 -0.71 7.41
CA VAL A 101 19.75 -0.07 8.50
C VAL A 101 21.23 0.06 8.13
N LEU A 102 21.75 1.29 8.12
CA LEU A 102 23.12 1.61 7.72
C LEU A 102 24.10 1.68 8.89
N ASP A 103 23.60 1.95 10.10
CA ASP A 103 24.38 1.97 11.34
C ASP A 103 24.13 0.71 12.20
N ASP A 104 24.73 0.67 13.40
CA ASP A 104 24.58 -0.47 14.30
C ASP A 104 23.13 -0.56 14.84
N LEU A 105 22.63 -1.78 14.96
CA LEU A 105 21.21 -2.12 15.18
C LEU A 105 20.62 -1.52 16.46
N GLU A 106 21.45 -1.15 17.44
CA GLU A 106 21.01 -0.62 18.73
C GLU A 106 20.49 0.83 18.65
N THR A 107 20.95 1.63 17.68
CA THR A 107 20.57 3.04 17.61
C THR A 107 19.78 3.44 16.37
N ARG A 108 19.86 2.68 15.26
CA ARG A 108 19.08 2.85 14.01
C ARG A 108 18.87 4.32 13.59
N ASN A 109 19.90 5.15 13.74
CA ASN A 109 19.80 6.58 13.43
C ASN A 109 20.03 6.85 11.94
N LYS A 110 20.60 5.90 11.21
CA LYS A 110 20.87 6.03 9.77
C LYS A 110 20.32 4.84 9.01
N TYR A 111 19.43 5.10 8.08
CA TYR A 111 18.78 4.06 7.32
C TYR A 111 18.32 4.55 5.95
N ILE A 112 18.05 3.62 5.06
CA ILE A 112 17.38 3.87 3.79
C ILE A 112 16.03 3.21 3.83
N GLN A 113 15.00 3.92 3.41
CA GLN A 113 13.72 3.30 3.11
C GLN A 113 13.50 3.25 1.60
N LEU A 114 12.98 2.13 1.12
CA LEU A 114 12.72 1.89 -0.28
C LEU A 114 11.30 1.36 -0.47
N LEU A 115 10.47 2.10 -1.19
CA LEU A 115 9.23 1.59 -1.73
C LEU A 115 9.50 1.01 -3.12
N ALA A 116 9.00 -0.19 -3.39
CA ALA A 116 9.18 -0.88 -4.66
C ALA A 116 7.83 -1.41 -5.17
N ASN A 117 7.33 -0.83 -6.26
CA ASN A 117 6.09 -1.21 -6.90
C ASN A 117 6.36 -2.24 -8.02
N ILE A 118 5.75 -3.40 -7.89
CA ILE A 118 5.96 -4.58 -8.75
C ILE A 118 4.66 -4.88 -9.49
N ASP A 119 4.76 -5.22 -10.77
CA ASP A 119 3.66 -5.83 -11.53
C ASP A 119 4.18 -7.00 -12.31
N LEU A 120 3.72 -8.16 -11.91
CA LEU A 120 4.13 -9.47 -12.37
C LEU A 120 3.64 -9.75 -13.79
N ASP A 121 2.55 -9.14 -14.23
CA ASP A 121 2.01 -9.32 -15.58
C ASP A 121 2.83 -8.53 -16.61
N SER A 122 2.96 -7.22 -16.38
CA SER A 122 3.70 -6.30 -17.26
C SER A 122 5.22 -6.31 -17.05
N LYS A 123 5.72 -6.99 -16.01
CA LYS A 123 7.13 -6.98 -15.57
C LYS A 123 7.70 -5.59 -15.31
N LYS A 124 6.83 -4.61 -15.04
CA LYS A 124 7.25 -3.24 -14.73
C LYS A 124 7.64 -3.14 -13.25
N PHE A 125 8.71 -2.40 -13.00
CA PHE A 125 9.30 -2.22 -11.68
C PHE A 125 9.63 -0.75 -11.45
N TYR A 126 9.17 -0.20 -10.34
CA TYR A 126 9.43 1.19 -9.96
C TYR A 126 9.91 1.22 -8.52
N THR A 127 10.82 2.12 -8.21
CA THR A 127 11.31 2.33 -6.85
C THR A 127 11.30 3.80 -6.45
N LYS A 128 11.08 4.06 -5.16
CA LYS A 128 11.26 5.36 -4.53
C LYS A 128 12.08 5.20 -3.26
N LYS A 129 13.21 5.90 -3.21
CA LYS A 129 14.20 5.84 -2.13
C LYS A 129 14.13 7.08 -1.24
N TYR A 130 14.22 6.87 0.07
CA TYR A 130 14.39 7.87 1.10
C TYR A 130 15.67 7.52 1.85
N LYS A 131 16.56 8.49 2.01
CA LYS A 131 17.81 8.29 2.75
C LYS A 131 17.75 9.17 3.99
N VAL A 132 17.87 8.55 5.16
CA VAL A 132 17.82 9.21 6.45
C VAL A 132 19.20 9.13 7.08
N GLU A 133 19.86 10.28 7.19
CA GLU A 133 21.15 10.48 7.83
C GLU A 133 21.03 11.37 9.08
N GLU A 134 20.00 12.22 9.13
CA GLU A 134 19.66 13.10 10.24
C GLU A 134 18.14 13.18 10.51
N PRO A 135 17.70 13.61 11.71
CA PRO A 135 16.27 13.63 12.06
C PRO A 135 15.39 14.53 11.17
N LEU A 136 15.97 15.46 10.42
CA LEU A 136 15.22 16.35 9.52
C LEU A 136 15.07 15.78 8.11
N ASP A 137 15.71 14.65 7.81
CA ASP A 137 15.55 13.98 6.52
C ASP A 137 14.15 13.41 6.35
N TRP A 138 13.70 13.41 5.11
CA TRP A 138 12.40 12.86 4.76
C TRP A 138 12.40 11.34 4.78
N ALA A 139 11.33 10.79 5.34
CA ALA A 139 11.07 9.36 5.47
C ALA A 139 9.58 9.08 5.28
N TYR A 140 9.20 7.81 5.40
CA TYR A 140 7.83 7.35 5.52
C TYR A 140 7.68 6.36 6.69
N VAL A 141 6.44 6.11 7.08
CA VAL A 141 6.16 5.14 8.15
C VAL A 141 6.27 3.70 7.64
N THR A 142 7.38 3.04 7.97
CA THR A 142 7.67 1.62 7.74
C THR A 142 6.98 0.74 8.78
N PHE A 143 5.65 0.73 8.79
CA PHE A 143 4.87 -0.11 9.70
C PHE A 143 3.80 -0.89 8.94
N PRO A 144 3.52 -2.16 9.32
CA PRO A 144 2.38 -2.90 8.79
C PRO A 144 1.13 -2.03 8.86
N TYR A 145 0.36 -1.97 7.76
CA TYR A 145 -0.89 -1.20 7.67
C TYR A 145 -0.75 0.34 7.63
N SER A 146 0.46 0.92 7.65
CA SER A 146 0.66 2.38 7.47
C SER A 146 0.83 2.79 6.00
N LEU A 147 1.24 1.84 5.17
CA LEU A 147 1.15 1.95 3.72
C LEU A 147 -0.26 1.51 3.31
N VAL A 148 -1.06 2.47 2.89
CA VAL A 148 -2.46 2.24 2.58
C VAL A 148 -2.61 1.93 1.09
N GLN A 149 -3.51 0.98 0.88
CA GLN A 149 -3.63 0.16 -0.29
C GLN A 149 -3.91 0.89 -1.60
N TRP A 150 -3.38 0.29 -2.67
CA TRP A 150 -3.68 0.57 -4.06
C TRP A 150 -5.16 0.66 -4.33
N TYR A 151 -5.61 1.80 -4.86
CA TYR A 151 -6.86 1.89 -5.57
C TYR A 151 -6.58 2.45 -6.98
N GLY A 152 -6.94 1.70 -8.02
CA GLY A 152 -6.73 2.13 -9.41
C GLY A 152 -5.26 2.38 -9.78
N ASN A 153 -4.34 1.61 -9.21
CA ASN A 153 -2.88 1.79 -9.34
C ASN A 153 -2.26 2.94 -8.53
N SER A 154 -2.86 3.37 -7.41
CA SER A 154 -2.27 4.42 -6.57
C SER A 154 -1.95 4.01 -5.12
N LEU A 155 -0.71 4.18 -4.66
CA LEU A 155 -0.23 3.87 -3.30
C LEU A 155 -0.38 5.09 -2.38
N LEU A 156 -0.93 4.92 -1.18
CA LEU A 156 -1.04 5.99 -0.19
C LEU A 156 0.05 5.82 0.89
N VAL A 157 0.91 6.82 1.01
CA VAL A 157 2.08 6.82 1.87
C VAL A 157 2.01 8.00 2.81
N ARG A 158 2.23 7.75 4.11
CA ARG A 158 2.47 8.83 5.06
C ARG A 158 3.95 9.16 5.10
N GLU A 159 4.27 10.40 4.80
CA GLU A 159 5.63 10.93 4.78
C GLU A 159 5.80 12.07 5.79
N GLY A 160 7.04 12.36 6.13
CA GLY A 160 7.42 13.50 6.97
C GLY A 160 8.92 13.45 7.23
N THR A 161 9.41 14.39 8.04
CA THR A 161 10.77 14.22 8.58
C THR A 161 10.82 13.02 9.53
N ASP A 162 11.94 12.32 9.60
CA ASP A 162 12.15 11.21 10.55
C ASP A 162 11.76 11.61 11.98
N LYS A 163 12.15 12.82 12.39
CA LYS A 163 11.77 13.43 13.66
C LYS A 163 10.26 13.50 13.83
N ASP A 164 9.54 14.02 12.84
CA ASP A 164 8.08 14.20 12.95
C ASP A 164 7.33 12.87 12.92
N LEU A 165 7.87 11.85 12.23
CA LEU A 165 7.30 10.50 12.21
C LEU A 165 7.53 9.74 13.53
N ASN A 166 8.66 9.96 14.20
CA ASN A 166 9.07 9.21 15.41
C ASN A 166 8.79 9.92 16.75
N ARG A 167 8.33 11.17 16.73
CA ARG A 167 7.96 11.93 17.93
C ARG A 167 6.67 11.37 18.52
N GLY A 168 6.75 10.45 19.49
CA GLY A 168 5.57 9.95 20.21
C GLY A 168 5.59 8.51 20.74
N GLY A 169 6.67 7.75 20.52
CA GLY A 169 6.78 6.41 21.10
C GLY A 169 5.93 5.35 20.38
N GLY A 170 6.27 5.08 19.11
CA GLY A 170 6.27 3.74 18.52
C GLY A 170 4.96 2.97 18.29
N TYR A 171 3.82 3.34 18.87
CA TYR A 171 2.57 2.54 18.72
C TYR A 171 1.33 3.32 18.31
N MET A 172 1.36 4.65 18.40
CA MET A 172 0.30 5.48 17.83
C MET A 172 0.95 6.66 17.11
N GLY A 173 1.31 6.44 15.85
CA GLY A 173 1.57 7.52 14.90
C GLY A 173 0.29 8.30 14.67
N LEU A 174 -0.18 9.05 15.67
CA LEU A 174 -1.16 10.11 15.48
C LEU A 174 -0.44 11.26 14.75
N GLY A 175 -1.12 11.87 13.77
CA GLY A 175 -0.53 12.86 12.86
C GLY A 175 0.28 13.90 13.61
N GLN A 176 1.60 13.99 13.41
CA GLN A 176 2.37 15.11 13.95
C GLN A 176 2.38 16.23 12.91
N ARG A 177 2.38 17.48 13.39
CA ARG A 177 2.50 18.67 12.55
C ARG A 177 3.78 18.58 11.71
N GLY A 178 3.69 18.76 10.39
CA GLY A 178 4.82 18.65 9.47
C GLY A 178 4.90 17.32 8.71
N THR A 179 3.99 16.38 9.00
CA THR A 179 3.79 15.18 8.17
C THR A 179 2.84 15.47 7.01
N GLN A 180 2.91 14.68 5.95
CA GLN A 180 2.02 14.75 4.80
C GLN A 180 1.53 13.35 4.42
N LEU A 181 0.37 13.31 3.79
CA LEU A 181 -0.15 12.13 3.14
C LEU A 181 0.02 12.29 1.63
N VAL A 182 0.70 11.35 1.00
CA VAL A 182 0.98 11.38 -0.44
C VAL A 182 0.30 10.20 -1.10
N CYS A 183 -0.50 10.48 -2.13
CA CYS A 183 -1.01 9.46 -3.03
C CYS A 183 -0.11 9.44 -4.26
N TYR A 184 0.59 8.33 -4.44
CA TYR A 184 1.46 8.05 -5.57
C TYR A 184 0.72 7.25 -6.62
N GLU A 185 0.95 7.52 -7.90
CA GLU A 185 0.72 6.56 -8.95
C GLU A 185 1.76 5.43 -8.89
N ARG A 186 1.57 4.42 -9.74
CA ARG A 186 2.43 3.23 -9.79
C ARG A 186 3.92 3.50 -9.96
N ASP A 187 4.26 4.53 -10.72
CA ASP A 187 5.64 4.97 -10.97
C ASP A 187 6.19 5.93 -9.91
N PHE A 188 5.47 6.09 -8.81
CA PHE A 188 5.73 7.06 -7.75
C PHE A 188 5.65 8.53 -8.18
N SER A 189 5.00 8.83 -9.31
CA SER A 189 4.54 10.20 -9.59
C SER A 189 3.44 10.59 -8.60
N ILE A 190 3.46 11.83 -8.12
CA ILE A 190 2.48 12.31 -7.13
C ILE A 190 1.15 12.53 -7.84
N ARG A 191 0.12 11.78 -7.44
CA ARG A 191 -1.26 12.04 -7.82
C ARG A 191 -1.82 13.22 -7.04
N TYR A 192 -1.59 13.22 -5.73
CA TYR A 192 -1.90 14.35 -4.85
C TYR A 192 -1.19 14.25 -3.50
N THR A 193 -1.09 15.37 -2.79
CA THR A 193 -0.49 15.49 -1.46
C THR A 193 -1.40 16.29 -0.55
N LYS A 194 -1.42 15.91 0.73
CA LYS A 194 -2.16 16.62 1.77
C LYS A 194 -1.32 16.78 3.04
N ASP A 195 -1.09 18.03 3.43
CA ASP A 195 -0.41 18.37 4.70
C ASP A 195 -1.26 18.01 5.92
N ILE A 196 -0.57 17.62 7.00
CA ILE A 196 -1.16 17.22 8.26
C ILE A 196 -0.83 18.27 9.33
N ASP A 197 -1.86 19.02 9.74
CA ASP A 197 -1.71 20.15 10.67
C ASP A 197 -2.16 19.87 12.12
N ALA A 198 -2.55 18.64 12.47
CA ALA A 198 -3.13 18.32 13.77
C ALA A 198 -2.50 17.09 14.44
N SER A 199 -2.08 17.23 15.71
CA SER A 199 -1.46 16.21 16.57
C SER A 199 -2.26 14.91 16.72
N ASP A 200 -3.59 15.02 16.55
CA ASP A 200 -4.55 13.93 16.77
C ASP A 200 -5.27 13.52 15.48
N ALA A 201 -4.72 13.87 14.30
CA ALA A 201 -5.30 13.45 13.04
C ALA A 201 -5.28 11.92 12.91
N TYR A 202 -6.47 11.31 12.90
CA TYR A 202 -6.64 9.87 12.67
C TYR A 202 -6.69 9.59 11.17
N TYR A 203 -5.75 8.78 10.67
CA TYR A 203 -5.72 8.32 9.30
C TYR A 203 -6.21 6.87 9.20
N PRO A 204 -6.89 6.52 8.09
CA PRO A 204 -7.27 5.14 7.83
C PRO A 204 -6.03 4.24 7.88
N SER A 205 -6.04 3.27 8.78
CA SER A 205 -5.05 2.18 8.76
C SER A 205 -5.46 1.14 7.73
N GLY A 206 -4.50 0.38 7.20
CA GLY A 206 -4.72 -0.67 6.22
C GLY A 206 -5.69 -1.79 6.65
N ASN A 207 -6.07 -1.85 7.92
CA ASN A 207 -7.11 -2.75 8.43
C ASN A 207 -8.53 -2.29 8.08
N LEU A 208 -8.70 -1.00 7.84
CA LEU A 208 -9.94 -0.43 7.35
C LEU A 208 -9.83 -0.39 5.84
N TRP A 209 -10.72 -1.12 5.18
CA TRP A 209 -10.77 -1.24 3.74
C TRP A 209 -11.21 0.09 3.10
N ASN A 210 -10.25 1.01 2.98
CA ASN A 210 -10.48 2.37 2.54
C ASN A 210 -9.94 2.59 1.13
N ILE A 211 -10.68 3.36 0.35
CA ILE A 211 -10.25 3.82 -0.96
C ILE A 211 -10.07 5.32 -0.92
N PRO A 212 -8.90 5.87 -1.25
CA PRO A 212 -8.75 7.31 -1.42
C PRO A 212 -9.58 7.82 -2.61
N ILE A 213 -10.40 8.86 -2.38
CA ILE A 213 -11.14 9.57 -3.43
C ILE A 213 -10.34 10.80 -3.89
N ASN A 214 -9.82 11.56 -2.93
CA ASN A 214 -9.07 12.78 -3.12
C ASN A 214 -8.24 13.10 -1.86
N ASN A 215 -7.66 14.31 -1.82
CA ASN A 215 -6.87 14.85 -0.70
C ASN A 215 -7.53 14.73 0.68
N TYR A 216 -8.85 14.72 0.78
CA TYR A 216 -9.58 14.87 2.04
C TYR A 216 -10.65 13.80 2.26
N GLU A 217 -10.88 12.87 1.33
CA GLU A 217 -11.98 11.90 1.42
C GLU A 217 -11.63 10.49 0.95
N TYR A 218 -12.31 9.52 1.55
CA TYR A 218 -12.12 8.09 1.32
C TYR A 218 -13.48 7.39 1.29
N MET A 219 -13.61 6.36 0.45
CA MET A 219 -14.67 5.36 0.63
C MET A 219 -14.24 4.36 1.69
N LEU A 220 -15.18 3.96 2.55
CA LEU A 220 -15.01 2.99 3.62
C LEU A 220 -15.94 1.79 3.37
N PHE A 221 -15.42 0.57 3.51
CA PHE A 221 -16.20 -0.66 3.43
C PHE A 221 -16.01 -1.49 4.70
N LEU A 222 -17.08 -1.74 5.45
CA LEU A 222 -17.03 -2.59 6.65
C LEU A 222 -17.69 -3.96 6.42
N ASN A 223 -17.32 -4.92 7.26
CA ASN A 223 -17.69 -6.33 7.14
C ASN A 223 -19.18 -6.63 7.41
N ASP A 224 -19.97 -5.65 7.82
CA ASP A 224 -21.41 -5.74 8.11
C ASP A 224 -22.30 -5.31 6.93
N GLY A 225 -21.70 -5.02 5.76
CA GLY A 225 -22.42 -4.48 4.61
C GLY A 225 -22.56 -2.96 4.65
N TYR A 226 -21.76 -2.30 5.48
CA TYR A 226 -21.71 -0.85 5.49
C TYR A 226 -20.74 -0.30 4.44
N VAL A 227 -21.23 0.65 3.66
CA VAL A 227 -20.45 1.46 2.71
C VAL A 227 -20.57 2.92 3.11
N GLY A 228 -19.45 3.61 3.27
CA GLY A 228 -19.42 4.98 3.76
C GLY A 228 -18.44 5.87 3.02
N ARG A 229 -18.59 7.18 3.20
CA ARG A 229 -17.60 8.18 2.81
C ARG A 229 -17.08 8.84 4.07
N MET A 230 -15.78 8.77 4.28
CA MET A 230 -15.10 9.38 5.40
C MET A 230 -14.32 10.59 4.92
N GLN A 231 -14.45 11.70 5.62
CA GLN A 231 -13.64 12.89 5.41
C GLN A 231 -12.54 12.96 6.48
N ILE A 232 -11.31 13.26 6.05
CA ILE A 232 -10.21 13.60 6.93
C ILE A 232 -10.25 15.09 7.20
N VAL A 233 -10.47 15.44 8.47
CA VAL A 233 -10.45 16.82 8.94
C VAL A 233 -9.05 17.12 9.49
N THR A 234 -8.27 17.88 8.72
CA THR A 234 -6.87 18.22 9.05
C THR A 234 -6.72 19.58 9.71
N SER A 235 -7.76 20.42 9.71
CA SER A 235 -7.71 21.77 10.31
C SER A 235 -7.94 21.70 11.81
N VAL A 236 -7.05 22.36 12.58
CA VAL A 236 -7.19 22.53 14.05
C VAL A 236 -8.33 23.47 14.44
N GLU A 237 -8.78 24.32 13.52
CA GLU A 237 -9.88 25.27 13.76
C GLU A 237 -11.26 24.63 13.56
N ASP A 238 -11.31 23.44 12.94
CA ASP A 238 -12.56 22.72 12.71
C ASP A 238 -12.98 21.97 13.99
N LYS A 239 -14.25 22.08 14.39
CA LYS A 239 -14.81 21.35 15.55
C LYS A 239 -14.75 19.82 15.42
N TRP A 240 -14.51 19.33 14.21
CA TRP A 240 -14.30 17.92 13.88
C TRP A 240 -12.82 17.55 13.70
N ALA A 241 -11.89 18.43 14.04
CA ALA A 241 -10.45 18.15 14.04
C ALA A 241 -10.14 16.81 14.73
N GLY A 242 -9.36 15.96 14.05
CA GLY A 242 -8.96 14.65 14.57
C GLY A 242 -10.07 13.58 14.58
N LYS A 243 -11.30 13.89 14.15
CA LYS A 243 -12.40 12.93 14.12
C LYS A 243 -12.54 12.28 12.75
N GLN A 244 -12.89 10.99 12.75
CA GLN A 244 -13.43 10.30 11.59
C GLN A 244 -14.85 10.82 11.35
N VAL A 245 -15.03 11.77 10.44
CA VAL A 245 -16.38 12.17 10.05
C VAL A 245 -16.82 11.29 8.90
N VAL A 246 -17.67 10.33 9.21
CA VAL A 246 -18.51 9.69 8.21
C VAL A 246 -19.50 10.74 7.71
N ILE A 247 -19.22 11.33 6.55
CA ILE A 247 -20.08 12.35 5.94
C ILE A 247 -21.24 11.73 5.16
N TRP A 248 -21.15 10.44 4.85
CA TRP A 248 -22.22 9.68 4.22
C TRP A 248 -22.11 8.19 4.56
N ARG A 249 -23.26 7.53 4.72
CA ARG A 249 -23.39 6.13 5.16
C ARG A 249 -24.54 5.43 4.41
N ASP A 250 -24.27 4.27 3.82
CA ASP A 250 -25.28 3.34 3.28
C ASP A 250 -25.15 1.98 3.98
N ASN A 251 -26.18 1.60 4.72
CA ASN A 251 -26.33 0.25 5.25
C ASN A 251 -27.03 -0.59 4.19
N LEU A 252 -26.28 -1.46 3.52
CA LEU A 252 -26.81 -2.29 2.44
C LEU A 252 -27.98 -3.18 2.91
N LYS A 253 -28.05 -3.56 4.19
CA LYS A 253 -29.19 -4.34 4.69
C LYS A 253 -30.49 -3.54 4.65
N GLU A 254 -30.45 -2.33 5.16
CA GLU A 254 -31.62 -1.43 5.24
C GLU A 254 -32.05 -1.01 3.84
N THR A 255 -31.12 -0.56 3.01
CA THR A 255 -31.44 -0.03 1.68
C THR A 255 -31.87 -1.09 0.67
N ASN A 256 -31.66 -2.37 0.96
CA ASN A 256 -32.01 -3.48 0.07
C ASN A 256 -33.05 -4.44 0.65
N ASN A 257 -33.69 -4.09 1.78
CA ASN A 257 -34.66 -4.92 2.50
C ASN A 257 -34.12 -6.33 2.79
N ILE A 258 -32.86 -6.44 3.19
CA ILE A 258 -32.24 -7.71 3.57
C ILE A 258 -32.64 -8.01 5.03
N PRO A 259 -33.05 -9.25 5.37
CA PRO A 259 -33.37 -9.62 6.75
C PRO A 259 -32.24 -9.29 7.74
N ALA A 260 -32.60 -8.87 8.95
CA ALA A 260 -31.64 -8.37 9.93
C ALA A 260 -30.61 -9.43 10.37
N ASP A 261 -31.05 -10.68 10.46
CA ASP A 261 -30.29 -11.88 10.81
C ASP A 261 -29.39 -12.41 9.69
N TYR A 262 -29.54 -11.90 8.47
CA TYR A 262 -28.66 -12.25 7.35
C TYR A 262 -27.36 -11.49 7.46
N SER A 263 -26.27 -12.01 6.90
CA SER A 263 -24.99 -11.29 6.84
C SER A 263 -24.69 -10.82 5.42
N VAL A 264 -24.09 -9.63 5.31
CA VAL A 264 -23.69 -9.04 4.04
C VAL A 264 -22.17 -8.91 4.05
N LYS A 265 -21.52 -9.50 3.06
CA LYS A 265 -20.06 -9.42 2.91
C LYS A 265 -19.74 -8.77 1.59
N ILE A 266 -19.11 -7.59 1.63
CA ILE A 266 -18.54 -6.96 0.44
C ILE A 266 -17.45 -7.89 -0.11
N THR A 267 -17.65 -8.38 -1.33
CA THR A 267 -16.75 -9.32 -1.98
C THR A 267 -15.81 -8.64 -2.96
N ASP A 268 -16.23 -7.54 -3.58
CA ASP A 268 -15.45 -6.79 -4.55
C ASP A 268 -15.89 -5.33 -4.59
N TYR A 269 -15.03 -4.43 -5.05
CA TYR A 269 -15.40 -3.06 -5.41
C TYR A 269 -14.46 -2.44 -6.44
N ASN A 270 -14.90 -1.34 -7.06
CA ASN A 270 -14.14 -0.56 -8.03
C ASN A 270 -14.60 0.91 -8.00
N ILE A 271 -13.76 1.86 -8.41
CA ILE A 271 -14.06 3.29 -8.65
C ILE A 271 -13.58 3.72 -10.04
N GLN A 272 -14.48 3.82 -11.01
CA GLN A 272 -14.14 4.32 -12.33
C GLN A 272 -14.99 5.52 -12.69
N ASN A 273 -14.37 6.52 -13.33
CA ASN A 273 -15.05 7.70 -13.84
C ASN A 273 -15.96 8.37 -12.79
N ASN A 274 -15.43 8.58 -11.58
CA ASN A 274 -16.18 9.11 -10.44
C ASN A 274 -17.40 8.25 -10.04
N VAL A 275 -17.35 6.94 -10.18
CA VAL A 275 -18.38 6.02 -9.71
C VAL A 275 -17.75 4.87 -8.94
N VAL A 276 -18.07 4.75 -7.67
CA VAL A 276 -17.84 3.56 -6.85
C VAL A 276 -18.84 2.48 -7.26
N SER A 277 -18.40 1.26 -7.42
CA SER A 277 -19.23 0.07 -7.57
C SER A 277 -18.76 -0.97 -6.57
N ALA A 278 -19.65 -1.64 -5.84
CA ALA A 278 -19.30 -2.74 -4.96
C ALA A 278 -20.19 -3.95 -5.21
N SER A 279 -19.59 -5.13 -5.25
CA SER A 279 -20.27 -6.42 -5.25
C SER A 279 -20.27 -6.99 -3.84
N TYR A 280 -21.37 -7.63 -3.46
CA TYR A 280 -21.53 -8.23 -2.14
C TYR A 280 -22.37 -9.48 -2.17
N ASN A 281 -22.04 -10.40 -1.26
CA ASN A 281 -22.76 -11.63 -1.03
C ASN A 281 -23.68 -11.46 0.18
N ILE A 282 -24.87 -12.03 0.09
CA ILE A 282 -25.85 -12.10 1.17
C ILE A 282 -25.94 -13.56 1.62
N TYR A 283 -25.69 -13.78 2.91
CA TYR A 283 -25.79 -15.10 3.54
C TYR A 283 -26.92 -15.10 4.56
N ASP A 284 -27.63 -16.22 4.67
CA ASP A 284 -28.70 -16.38 5.64
C ASP A 284 -28.20 -16.58 7.07
N GLU A 285 -29.13 -16.76 8.00
CA GLU A 285 -28.86 -16.95 9.43
C GLU A 285 -28.00 -18.19 9.74
N LYS A 286 -27.94 -19.15 8.79
CA LYS A 286 -27.12 -20.37 8.89
C LYS A 286 -25.79 -20.23 8.17
N GLY A 287 -25.49 -19.05 7.61
CA GLY A 287 -24.29 -18.77 6.84
C GLY A 287 -24.31 -19.35 5.42
N GLN A 288 -25.47 -19.77 4.91
CA GLN A 288 -25.59 -20.22 3.52
C GLN A 288 -25.74 -19.04 2.58
N LEU A 289 -25.00 -19.04 1.47
CA LEU A 289 -25.12 -18.02 0.44
C LEU A 289 -26.53 -18.04 -0.17
N LYS A 290 -27.25 -16.93 -0.09
CA LYS A 290 -28.56 -16.74 -0.72
C LYS A 290 -28.47 -16.00 -2.03
N GLU A 291 -27.73 -14.90 -2.06
CA GLU A 291 -27.73 -14.00 -3.21
C GLU A 291 -26.39 -13.28 -3.36
N LYS A 292 -26.11 -12.84 -4.59
CA LYS A 292 -25.01 -11.94 -4.91
C LYS A 292 -25.59 -10.70 -5.57
N ARG A 293 -25.20 -9.51 -5.12
CA ARG A 293 -25.65 -8.22 -5.66
C ARG A 293 -24.47 -7.31 -5.96
N SER A 294 -24.73 -6.27 -6.74
CA SER A 294 -23.79 -5.18 -6.98
C SER A 294 -24.50 -3.84 -6.93
N ARG A 295 -23.88 -2.83 -6.34
CA ARG A 295 -24.40 -1.45 -6.26
C ARG A 295 -23.37 -0.45 -6.75
N LYS A 296 -23.82 0.71 -7.22
CA LYS A 296 -22.97 1.83 -7.63
C LYS A 296 -23.36 3.12 -6.90
N TRP A 297 -22.38 3.96 -6.63
CA TRP A 297 -22.51 5.30 -6.05
C TRP A 297 -21.60 6.24 -6.82
N ALA A 298 -22.13 7.36 -7.30
CA ALA A 298 -21.29 8.34 -7.96
C ALA A 298 -20.55 9.23 -6.92
N ILE A 299 -19.43 9.82 -7.32
CA ILE A 299 -18.45 10.50 -6.46
C ILE A 299 -18.38 11.99 -6.79
N SER A 300 -18.69 12.33 -8.05
CA SER A 300 -18.38 13.61 -8.71
C SER A 300 -19.02 14.86 -8.12
N ASN A 301 -19.91 14.77 -7.12
CA ASN A 301 -20.62 15.92 -6.55
C ASN A 301 -21.02 15.73 -5.06
N GLY A 302 -20.11 15.29 -4.18
CA GLY A 302 -20.37 15.29 -2.72
C GLY A 302 -21.66 14.58 -2.25
N MET A 303 -22.03 13.47 -2.89
CA MET A 303 -23.43 13.15 -3.25
C MET A 303 -24.54 13.07 -2.17
N PRO A 304 -25.75 13.53 -2.54
CA PRO A 304 -27.04 12.84 -2.37
C PRO A 304 -27.57 12.36 -3.77
N LEU A 305 -28.53 11.45 -3.97
CA LEU A 305 -29.65 10.90 -3.20
C LEU A 305 -29.68 9.37 -3.32
N GLY A 306 -30.22 8.72 -2.28
CA GLY A 306 -30.61 7.32 -2.34
C GLY A 306 -31.67 7.05 -3.41
N SER A 307 -31.78 5.77 -3.71
CA SER A 307 -33.05 5.13 -4.01
C SER A 307 -33.29 4.12 -2.90
#